data_AF-A0A3S2HWG4-F1
#
_entry.id   AF-A0A3S2HWG4-F1
#
_cell.length_a   1.000
_cell.length_b   1.000
_cell.length_c   1.000
_cell.angle_alpha   90.00
_cell.angle_beta   90.00
_cell.angle_gamma   90.00
#
_symmetry.space_group_name_H-M   'P 1'
#
loop_
_entity.id
_entity.type
_entity.pdbx_description
1 polymer ?
#
loop_
_entity_poly.entity_id
_entity_poly.type
_entity_poly.pdbx_seq_one_letter_code
_entity_poly.pdbx_strand_id
1 'polypeptide(L)'
;VLGHRVAASGAGSGIAGLGAAMAIAFIVVLPIGFTDALPAFFSLPLLLAAIGVGICSSVIPYICDQLAMSRLPRASFALMLSLLPVTATLIGVVVLRQIPGFIDCLGIALVVAGVAFHKPASAG
;
A
#
# COMPACT_ATOMS: atom_id res chain seq x y z
N VAL A 1 22.95 -0.58 -1.66
CA VAL A 1 23.84 0.57 -1.97
C VAL A 1 23.12 1.64 -2.83
N LEU A 2 22.51 1.31 -3.99
CA LEU A 2 21.76 2.30 -4.79
C LEU A 2 20.56 2.91 -4.05
N GLY A 3 19.69 2.09 -3.43
CA GLY A 3 18.52 2.60 -2.69
C GLY A 3 18.89 3.53 -1.51
N HIS A 4 20.00 3.23 -0.83
CA HIS A 4 20.53 4.08 0.25
C HIS A 4 21.05 5.43 -0.28
N ARG A 5 21.64 5.46 -1.48
CA ARG A 5 22.11 6.72 -2.10
C ARG A 5 20.94 7.57 -2.61
N VAL A 6 19.90 6.95 -3.16
CA VAL A 6 18.67 7.64 -3.57
C VAL A 6 17.97 8.26 -2.36
N ALA A 7 17.89 7.54 -1.24
CA ALA A 7 17.33 8.04 0.02
C ALA A 7 18.15 9.19 0.65
N ALA A 8 19.46 9.25 0.39
CA ALA A 8 20.34 10.30 0.93
C ALA A 8 20.28 11.64 0.16
N SER A 9 19.68 11.67 -1.03
CA SER A 9 19.62 12.84 -1.92
C SER A 9 18.69 13.99 -1.46
N GLY A 10 18.12 13.91 -0.26
CA GLY A 10 17.29 14.97 0.33
C GLY A 10 15.79 14.72 0.23
N ALA A 11 15.10 14.94 1.34
CA ALA A 11 13.67 14.70 1.58
C ALA A 11 12.71 15.72 0.93
N GLY A 12 13.19 16.62 0.06
CA GLY A 12 12.34 17.62 -0.61
C GLY A 12 11.38 17.05 -1.66
N SER A 13 11.49 15.76 -1.98
CA SER A 13 10.85 15.14 -3.13
C SER A 13 10.16 13.80 -2.81
N GLY A 14 9.81 13.46 -1.56
CA GLY A 14 9.24 12.13 -1.24
C GLY A 14 8.08 11.70 -2.15
N ILE A 15 7.18 12.63 -2.48
CA ILE A 15 6.09 12.44 -3.44
C ILE A 15 6.60 12.37 -4.89
N ALA A 16 7.56 13.22 -5.29
CA ALA A 16 8.13 13.21 -6.63
C ALA A 16 8.99 11.97 -6.91
N GLY A 17 9.74 11.47 -5.93
CA GLY A 17 10.49 10.21 -5.97
C GLY A 17 9.55 9.01 -6.04
N LEU A 18 8.44 9.04 -5.29
CA LEU A 18 7.37 8.06 -5.44
C LEU A 18 6.75 8.11 -6.84
N GLY A 19 6.47 9.31 -7.37
CA GLY A 19 5.95 9.50 -8.72
C GLY A 19 6.89 8.93 -9.79
N ALA A 20 8.19 9.16 -9.66
CA ALA A 20 9.20 8.57 -10.54
C ALA A 20 9.21 7.03 -10.44
N ALA A 21 9.12 6.47 -9.22
CA ALA A 21 9.02 5.03 -9.01
C ALA A 21 7.75 4.44 -9.64
N MET A 22 6.61 5.12 -9.52
CA MET A 22 5.35 4.73 -10.16
C MET A 22 5.44 4.79 -11.69
N ALA A 23 6.12 5.78 -12.26
CA ALA A 23 6.35 5.86 -13.70
C ALA A 23 7.22 4.71 -14.22
N ILE A 24 8.28 4.36 -13.48
CA ILE A 24 9.11 3.19 -13.80
C ILE A 24 8.29 1.90 -13.69
N ALA A 25 7.53 1.72 -12.62
CA ALA A 25 6.65 0.57 -12.44
C ALA A 25 5.63 0.45 -13.58
N PHE A 26 5.04 1.57 -14.01
CA PHE A 26 4.16 1.62 -15.17
C PHE A 26 4.86 1.12 -16.43
N ILE A 27 6.04 1.64 -16.77
CA ILE A 27 6.79 1.21 -17.96
C ILE A 27 7.10 -0.29 -17.93
N VAL A 28 7.46 -0.83 -16.76
CA VAL A 28 7.83 -2.24 -16.58
C VAL A 28 6.61 -3.16 -16.63
N VAL A 29 5.50 -2.77 -16.03
CA VAL A 29 4.29 -3.61 -15.91
C VAL A 29 3.38 -3.47 -17.13
N LEU A 30 3.34 -2.31 -17.78
CA LEU A 30 2.54 -2.05 -18.98
C LEU A 30 2.66 -3.16 -20.04
N PRO A 31 3.86 -3.61 -20.48
CA PRO A 31 3.95 -4.64 -21.51
C PRO A 31 3.36 -5.99 -21.06
N ILE A 32 3.39 -6.28 -19.77
CA ILE A 32 2.86 -7.54 -19.20
C ILE A 32 1.33 -7.53 -19.23
N GLY A 33 0.71 -6.40 -18.89
CA GLY A 33 -0.76 -6.26 -18.82
C GLY A 33 -1.40 -5.64 -20.07
N PHE A 34 -0.62 -5.34 -21.12
CA PHE A 34 -1.10 -4.53 -22.24
C PHE A 34 -2.29 -5.18 -22.95
N THR A 35 -2.22 -6.49 -23.21
CA THR A 35 -3.26 -7.23 -23.90
C THR A 35 -4.58 -7.25 -23.13
N ASP A 36 -4.49 -7.39 -21.80
CA ASP A 36 -5.66 -7.44 -20.93
C ASP A 36 -6.27 -6.05 -20.69
N ALA A 37 -5.44 -5.00 -20.77
CA ALA A 37 -5.86 -3.60 -20.59
C ALA A 37 -6.46 -2.98 -21.87
N LEU A 38 -6.19 -3.53 -23.06
CA LEU A 38 -6.68 -3.02 -24.35
C LEU A 38 -8.18 -2.69 -24.36
N PRO A 39 -9.10 -3.55 -23.87
CA PRO A 39 -10.54 -3.28 -23.90
C PRO A 39 -10.94 -2.03 -23.08
N ALA A 40 -10.19 -1.71 -22.02
CA ALA A 40 -10.48 -0.56 -21.16
C ALA A 40 -10.27 0.78 -21.89
N PHE A 41 -9.35 0.85 -22.86
CA PHE A 41 -9.10 2.07 -23.64
C PHE A 41 -10.25 2.42 -24.59
N PHE A 42 -11.07 1.45 -24.99
CA PHE A 42 -12.21 1.65 -25.89
C PHE A 42 -13.52 1.94 -25.16
N SER A 43 -13.51 1.97 -23.82
CA SER A 43 -14.71 2.21 -23.02
C SER A 43 -14.47 3.29 -21.97
N LEU A 44 -15.08 4.46 -22.21
CA LEU A 44 -14.98 5.60 -21.30
C LEU A 44 -15.35 5.26 -19.83
N PRO A 45 -16.40 4.44 -19.56
CA PRO A 45 -16.71 4.05 -18.18
C PRO A 45 -15.62 3.22 -17.51
N LEU A 46 -14.99 2.27 -18.22
CA LEU A 46 -13.90 1.45 -17.65
C LEU A 46 -12.66 2.30 -17.42
N LEU A 47 -12.36 3.24 -18.32
CA LEU A 47 -11.24 4.17 -18.14
C LEU A 47 -11.42 5.04 -16.90
N LEU A 48 -12.62 5.61 -16.70
CA LEU A 48 -12.93 6.39 -15.51
C LEU A 48 -12.89 5.53 -14.23
N ALA A 49 -13.40 4.30 -14.28
CA ALA A 49 -13.30 3.37 -13.17
C ALA A 49 -11.84 3.02 -12.84
N ALA A 50 -11.00 2.75 -13.84
CA ALA A 50 -9.59 2.44 -13.66
C ALA A 50 -8.82 3.62 -13.05
N ILE A 51 -9.07 4.84 -13.51
CA ILE A 51 -8.53 6.06 -12.91
C ILE A 51 -8.98 6.19 -11.46
N GLY A 52 -10.27 6.00 -11.19
CA GLY A 52 -10.83 6.02 -9.84
C GLY A 52 -10.17 5.02 -8.91
N VAL A 53 -10.01 3.76 -9.36
CA VAL A 53 -9.33 2.71 -8.59
C VAL A 53 -7.87 3.08 -8.33
N GLY A 54 -7.14 3.58 -9.34
CA GLY A 54 -5.74 4.00 -9.16
C GLY A 54 -5.57 5.16 -8.17
N ILE A 55 -6.47 6.14 -8.22
CA ILE A 55 -6.45 7.27 -7.28
C ILE A 55 -6.78 6.80 -5.85
N CYS A 56 -7.87 6.06 -5.70
CA CYS A 56 -8.37 5.62 -4.39
C CYS A 56 -7.45 4.59 -3.73
N SER A 57 -6.86 3.68 -4.51
CA SER A 57 -6.04 2.57 -3.97
C SER A 57 -4.54 2.87 -3.90
N SER A 58 -4.04 3.85 -4.66
CA SER A 58 -2.59 4.14 -4.71
C SER A 58 -2.28 5.58 -4.35
N VAL A 59 -2.83 6.56 -5.09
CA VAL A 59 -2.45 7.97 -4.92
C VAL A 59 -2.80 8.48 -3.52
N ILE A 60 -4.05 8.31 -3.10
CA ILE A 60 -4.51 8.78 -1.78
C ILE A 60 -3.76 8.04 -0.64
N PRO A 61 -3.73 6.69 -0.61
CA PRO A 61 -3.04 5.97 0.46
C PRO A 61 -1.55 6.32 0.54
N TYR A 62 -0.84 6.42 -0.58
CA TYR A 62 0.58 6.75 -0.53
C TYR A 62 0.85 8.18 -0.06
N ILE A 63 0.00 9.15 -0.40
CA ILE A 63 0.13 10.51 0.16
C ILE A 63 -0.10 10.46 1.67
N CYS A 64 -1.12 9.74 2.13
CA CYS A 64 -1.40 9.53 3.55
C CYS A 64 -0.22 8.86 4.26
N ASP A 65 0.38 7.83 3.67
CA ASP A 65 1.54 7.13 4.23
C ASP A 65 2.76 8.05 4.35
N GLN A 66 3.05 8.83 3.31
CA GLN A 66 4.16 9.78 3.34
C GLN A 66 3.93 10.86 4.41
N LEU A 67 2.71 11.36 4.54
CA LEU A 67 2.35 12.32 5.58
C LEU A 67 2.43 11.67 6.98
N ALA A 68 1.97 10.44 7.14
CA ALA A 68 2.04 9.69 8.39
C ALA A 68 3.50 9.45 8.80
N MET A 69 4.37 9.01 7.88
CA MET A 69 5.81 8.85 8.14
C MET A 69 6.50 10.17 8.48
N SER A 70 6.01 11.30 7.95
CA SER A 70 6.55 12.62 8.30
C SER A 70 6.14 13.10 9.70
N ARG A 71 5.07 12.52 10.29
CA ARG A 71 4.46 13.00 11.55
C ARG A 71 4.51 12.00 12.71
N LEU A 72 4.68 10.71 12.44
CA LEU A 72 4.64 9.65 13.43
C LEU A 72 6.03 9.02 13.63
N PRO A 73 6.35 8.56 14.85
CA PRO A 73 7.50 7.69 15.06
C PRO A 73 7.40 6.42 14.21
N ARG A 74 8.55 5.94 13.69
CA ARG A 74 8.62 4.74 12.84
C ARG A 74 7.93 3.52 13.47
N ALA A 75 8.07 3.33 14.78
CA ALA A 75 7.45 2.23 15.50
C ALA A 75 5.92 2.31 15.45
N SER A 76 5.33 3.49 15.67
CA SER A 76 3.87 3.69 15.62
C SER A 76 3.31 3.46 14.22
N PHE A 77 3.99 3.94 13.18
CA PHE A 77 3.58 3.70 11.80
C PHE A 77 3.68 2.20 11.42
N ALA A 78 4.75 1.53 11.83
CA ALA A 78 4.91 0.08 11.64
C ALA A 78 3.81 -0.71 12.36
N LEU A 79 3.39 -0.28 13.55
CA LEU A 79 2.26 -0.87 14.27
C LEU A 79 0.94 -0.65 13.51
N MET A 80 0.68 0.54 12.94
CA MET A 80 -0.51 0.74 12.10
C MET A 80 -0.50 -0.17 10.86
N LEU A 81 0.63 -0.29 10.17
CA LEU A 81 0.81 -1.20 9.03
C LEU A 81 0.65 -2.68 9.41
N SER A 82 1.05 -3.07 10.62
CA SER A 82 0.87 -4.46 11.07
C SER A 82 -0.60 -4.85 11.25
N LEU A 83 -1.50 -3.88 11.39
CA LEU A 83 -2.95 -4.12 11.49
C LEU A 83 -3.66 -4.17 10.14
N LEU A 84 -2.96 -3.88 9.03
CA LEU A 84 -3.51 -3.94 7.67
C LEU A 84 -4.16 -5.30 7.32
N PRO A 85 -3.60 -6.46 7.70
CA PRO A 85 -4.22 -7.76 7.38
C PRO A 85 -5.61 -7.92 8.01
N VAL A 86 -5.79 -7.43 9.24
CA VAL A 86 -7.06 -7.47 9.97
C VAL A 86 -8.09 -6.60 9.23
N THR A 87 -7.73 -5.35 8.94
CA THR A 87 -8.65 -4.40 8.28
C THR A 87 -8.96 -4.81 6.85
N ALA A 88 -7.97 -5.29 6.09
CA ALA A 88 -8.16 -5.81 4.74
C ALA A 88 -9.12 -7.00 4.72
N THR A 89 -9.00 -7.92 5.68
CA THR A 89 -9.91 -9.07 5.80
C THR A 89 -11.33 -8.62 6.13
N LEU A 90 -11.49 -7.68 7.08
CA LEU A 90 -12.81 -7.14 7.43
C LEU A 90 -13.47 -6.46 6.22
N ILE A 91 -12.71 -5.64 5.47
CA ILE A 91 -13.22 -5.01 4.24
C ILE A 91 -13.56 -6.07 3.19
N GLY A 92 -12.73 -7.11 3.02
CA GLY A 92 -13.00 -8.24 2.12
C GLY A 92 -14.30 -8.97 2.47
N VAL A 93 -14.56 -9.22 3.75
CA VAL A 93 -15.83 -9.80 4.22
C VAL A 93 -17.00 -8.87 3.93
N VAL A 94 -16.89 -7.59 4.29
CA VAL A 94 -18.02 -6.65 4.20
C VAL A 94 -18.36 -6.27 2.76
N VAL A 95 -17.35 -5.96 1.96
CA VAL A 95 -17.51 -5.42 0.59
C VAL A 95 -17.56 -6.54 -0.44
N LEU A 96 -16.69 -7.55 -0.32
CA LEU A 96 -16.59 -8.65 -1.30
C LEU A 96 -17.33 -9.92 -0.85
N ARG A 97 -17.86 -9.99 0.37
CA ARG A 97 -18.50 -11.19 0.95
C ARG A 97 -17.60 -12.43 0.93
N GLN A 98 -16.29 -12.23 1.03
CA GLN A 98 -15.31 -13.30 1.11
C GLN A 98 -15.19 -13.78 2.56
N ILE A 99 -15.63 -15.01 2.83
CA ILE A 99 -15.51 -15.60 4.17
C ILE A 99 -14.06 -16.13 4.31
N PRO A 100 -13.25 -15.59 5.24
CA PRO A 100 -11.87 -16.03 5.41
C PRO A 100 -11.84 -17.50 5.83
N GLY A 101 -10.89 -18.24 5.26
CA GLY A 101 -10.66 -19.63 5.62
C GLY A 101 -9.98 -19.76 6.98
N PHE A 102 -9.85 -21.00 7.45
CA PHE A 102 -9.16 -21.29 8.71
C PHE A 102 -7.70 -20.81 8.72
N ILE A 103 -7.00 -20.96 7.60
CA ILE A 103 -5.59 -20.55 7.45
C ILE A 103 -5.46 -19.02 7.51
N ASP A 104 -6.35 -18.28 6.87
CA ASP A 104 -6.35 -16.82 6.88
C ASP A 104 -6.55 -16.31 8.31
N CYS A 105 -7.53 -16.86 9.03
CA CYS A 105 -7.79 -16.55 10.43
C CYS A 105 -6.57 -16.84 11.32
N LEU A 106 -5.89 -17.98 11.11
CA LEU A 106 -4.68 -18.32 11.86
C LEU A 106 -3.54 -17.34 11.57
N GLY A 107 -3.32 -16.98 10.31
CA GLY A 107 -2.31 -15.99 9.92
C GLY A 107 -2.57 -14.62 10.55
N ILE A 108 -3.82 -14.16 10.52
CA ILE A 108 -4.23 -12.90 11.16
C ILE A 108 -4.02 -12.98 12.68
N ALA A 109 -4.38 -14.09 13.32
CA ALA A 109 -4.19 -14.28 14.76
C ALA A 109 -2.69 -14.23 15.15
N LEU A 110 -1.80 -14.81 14.34
CA LEU A 110 -0.35 -14.74 14.55
C LEU A 110 0.18 -13.31 14.41
N VAL A 111 -0.28 -12.55 13.42
CA VAL A 111 0.09 -11.13 13.27
C VAL A 111 -0.37 -10.34 14.49
N VAL A 112 -1.62 -10.49 14.91
CA VAL A 112 -2.19 -9.81 16.10
C VAL A 112 -1.41 -10.16 17.37
N ALA A 113 -1.04 -11.44 17.55
CA ALA A 113 -0.22 -11.87 18.67
C ALA A 113 1.17 -11.20 18.63
N GLY A 114 1.83 -11.17 17.47
CA GLY A 114 3.12 -10.49 17.29
C GLY A 114 3.06 -9.00 17.65
N VAL A 115 1.98 -8.32 17.27
CA VAL A 115 1.72 -6.92 17.63
C VAL A 115 1.50 -6.76 19.14
N ALA A 116 0.70 -7.64 19.75
CA ALA A 116 0.42 -7.60 21.19
C ALA A 116 1.67 -7.81 22.05
N PHE A 117 2.62 -8.65 21.59
CA PHE A 117 3.89 -8.89 22.28
C PHE A 117 4.95 -7.82 21.98
N HIS A 118 4.75 -6.97 20.97
CA HIS A 118 5.70 -5.91 20.62
C HIS A 118 5.65 -4.77 21.65
N LYS A 119 6.63 -4.71 22.55
CA LYS A 119 6.84 -3.56 23.44
C LYS A 119 7.59 -2.46 22.66
N PRO A 120 7.04 -1.23 22.54
CA PRO A 120 7.82 -0.12 22.03
C PRO A 120 9.02 0.09 22.94
N ALA A 121 10.22 0.21 22.37
CA ALA A 121 11.39 0.65 23.12
C ALA A 121 11.07 2.01 23.73
N SER A 122 11.13 2.11 25.07
CA SER A 122 10.95 3.37 25.77
C SER A 122 12.01 4.34 25.25
N ALA A 123 11.60 5.30 24.43
CA ALA A 123 12.45 6.41 24.04
C ALA A 123 12.65 7.26 25.30
N GLY A 124 13.79 7.06 25.97
CA GLY A 124 14.35 8.02 26.92
C GLY A 124 14.96 9.20 26.18
#